data_AF-A0A7Y0R1W0-F1
#
_entry.id   AF-A0A7Y0R1W0-F1
#
_cell.length_a   1.000
_cell.length_b   1.000
_cell.length_c   1.000
_cell.angle_alpha   90.00
_cell.angle_beta   90.00
_cell.angle_gamma   90.00
#
_symmetry.space_group_name_H-M   'P 1'
#
loop_
_entity.id
_entity.type
_entity.pdbx_description
1 polymer ?
#
loop_
_entity_poly.entity_id
_entity_poly.type
_entity_poly.pdbx_seq_one_letter_code
_entity_poly.pdbx_strand_id
1 'polypeptide(L)'
;GLLKVAKNQDQLATVIGHEVAHVLAEHSNERLSQSQLANAGLSLANVAIGASEYKQYQQLTMAALGVGVQYGVILPYGRTQESEADIVGLEYMAKAGFNPNQSVDLWKNMSAASGGAQPPEFFSTHPSHSTRIKDLQATINKLPKYNVKAPKCG
;
A
#
# COMPACT_ATOMS: atom_id res chain seq x y z
N GLY A 1 8.69 -8.98 0.69
CA GLY A 1 7.40 -9.45 1.25
C GLY A 1 7.44 -9.37 2.76
N LEU A 2 6.40 -8.77 3.36
CA LEU A 2 6.31 -8.44 4.79
C LEU A 2 6.55 -9.62 5.74
N LEU A 3 6.14 -10.83 5.36
CA LEU A 3 6.33 -12.04 6.17
C LEU A 3 7.80 -12.37 6.48
N LYS A 4 8.72 -12.07 5.56
CA LYS A 4 10.15 -12.43 5.71
C LYS A 4 10.89 -11.55 6.73
N VAL A 5 10.28 -10.43 7.12
CA VAL A 5 10.90 -9.43 8.01
C VAL A 5 10.23 -9.37 9.39
N ALA A 6 9.21 -10.19 9.62
CA ALA A 6 8.60 -10.39 10.93
C ALA A 6 9.49 -11.30 11.79
N LYS A 7 9.77 -10.88 13.03
CA LYS A 7 10.65 -11.58 13.97
C LYS A 7 9.95 -12.14 15.20
N ASN A 8 8.69 -11.78 15.42
CA ASN A 8 7.88 -12.27 16.55
C ASN A 8 6.39 -12.30 16.17
N GLN A 9 5.56 -12.84 17.06
CA GLN A 9 4.12 -13.02 16.85
C GLN A 9 3.37 -11.69 16.63
N ASP A 10 3.77 -10.60 17.31
CA ASP A 10 3.13 -9.30 17.15
C ASP A 10 3.47 -8.69 15.78
N GLN A 11 4.73 -8.82 15.34
CA GLN A 11 5.14 -8.39 13.99
C GLN A 11 4.44 -9.22 12.91
N LEU A 12 4.23 -10.52 13.14
CA LEU A 12 3.43 -11.35 12.25
C LEU A 12 1.95 -10.91 12.25
N ALA A 13 1.38 -10.60 13.42
CA ALA A 13 0.03 -10.10 13.54
C ALA A 13 -0.17 -8.74 12.85
N THR A 14 0.88 -7.89 12.78
CA THR A 14 0.87 -6.68 11.95
C THR A 14 0.67 -7.05 10.47
N VAL A 15 1.43 -8.01 9.95
CA VAL A 15 1.29 -8.45 8.54
C VAL A 15 -0.11 -8.99 8.29
N ILE A 16 -0.58 -9.91 9.14
CA ILE A 16 -1.90 -10.53 8.97
C ILE A 16 -3.00 -9.47 9.07
N GLY A 17 -2.93 -8.56 10.04
CA GLY A 17 -3.89 -7.47 10.19
C GLY A 17 -3.97 -6.58 8.95
N HIS A 18 -2.81 -6.25 8.37
CA HIS A 18 -2.71 -5.46 7.14
C HIS A 18 -3.33 -6.19 5.94
N GLU A 19 -3.02 -7.47 5.72
CA GLU A 19 -3.59 -8.24 4.61
C GLU A 19 -5.10 -8.47 4.77
N VAL A 20 -5.57 -8.72 6.00
CA VAL A 20 -7.01 -8.83 6.29
C VAL A 20 -7.72 -7.50 6.01
N ALA A 21 -7.09 -6.37 6.35
CA ALA A 21 -7.65 -5.06 6.03
C ALA A 21 -7.76 -4.83 4.52
N HIS A 22 -6.77 -5.24 3.72
CA HIS A 22 -6.88 -5.20 2.25
C HIS A 22 -8.05 -6.01 1.70
N VAL A 23 -8.31 -7.18 2.27
CA VAL A 23 -9.43 -8.04 1.85
C VAL A 23 -10.76 -7.41 2.23
N LEU A 24 -10.89 -6.92 3.47
CA LEU A 24 -12.13 -6.31 3.97
C LEU A 24 -12.47 -5.00 3.25
N ALA A 25 -11.47 -4.22 2.83
CA ALA A 25 -11.64 -3.00 2.05
C ALA A 25 -11.68 -3.26 0.53
N GLU A 26 -11.66 -4.52 0.10
CA GLU A 26 -11.70 -4.92 -1.32
C GLU A 26 -10.64 -4.25 -2.22
N HIS A 27 -9.50 -3.85 -1.65
CA HIS A 27 -8.50 -3.04 -2.35
C HIS A 27 -8.00 -3.65 -3.67
N SER A 28 -7.95 -4.98 -3.76
CA SER A 28 -7.58 -5.68 -5.00
C SER A 28 -8.60 -5.47 -6.12
N ASN A 29 -9.90 -5.53 -5.80
CA ASN A 29 -10.99 -5.29 -6.75
C ASN A 29 -10.96 -3.83 -7.22
N GLU A 30 -10.75 -2.90 -6.30
CA GLU A 30 -10.62 -1.48 -6.62
C GLU A 30 -9.41 -1.20 -7.50
N ARG A 31 -8.23 -1.74 -7.19
CA ARG A 31 -7.01 -1.59 -8.01
C ARG A 31 -7.25 -2.09 -9.44
N LEU A 32 -7.90 -3.23 -9.57
CA LEU A 32 -8.26 -3.79 -10.87
C LEU A 32 -9.22 -2.87 -11.64
N SER A 33 -10.29 -2.41 -10.97
CA SER A 33 -11.27 -1.50 -11.56
C SER A 33 -10.62 -0.20 -12.02
N GLN A 34 -9.77 0.41 -11.20
CA GLN A 34 -9.05 1.64 -11.53
C GLN A 34 -8.07 1.44 -12.70
N SER A 35 -7.36 0.30 -12.75
CA SER A 35 -6.49 -0.03 -13.87
C SER A 35 -7.27 -0.19 -15.17
N GLN A 36 -8.43 -0.86 -15.13
CA GLN A 36 -9.29 -0.99 -16.30
C GLN A 36 -9.82 0.36 -16.78
N LEU A 37 -10.28 1.22 -15.86
CA LEU A 37 -10.75 2.56 -16.19
C LEU A 37 -9.64 3.42 -16.79
N ALA A 38 -8.45 3.39 -16.20
CA ALA A 38 -7.27 4.08 -16.72
C ALA A 38 -6.90 3.60 -18.13
N ASN A 39 -6.88 2.28 -18.36
CA ASN A 39 -6.59 1.69 -19.66
C ASN A 39 -7.65 2.04 -20.71
N ALA A 40 -8.93 2.05 -20.33
CA ALA A 40 -10.01 2.48 -21.20
C ALA A 40 -9.87 3.97 -21.58
N GLY A 41 -9.57 4.83 -20.60
CA GLY A 41 -9.30 6.25 -20.82
C GLY A 41 -8.11 6.49 -21.75
N LEU A 42 -7.00 5.78 -21.53
CA LEU A 42 -5.82 5.84 -22.40
C LEU A 42 -6.12 5.35 -23.82
N SER A 43 -6.95 4.30 -23.95
CA SER A 43 -7.35 3.79 -25.26
C SER A 43 -8.19 4.79 -26.04
N LEU A 44 -9.14 5.46 -25.37
CA LEU A 44 -9.94 6.53 -25.97
C LEU A 44 -9.08 7.73 -26.35
N ALA A 45 -8.14 8.15 -25.48
CA ALA A 45 -7.20 9.22 -25.77
C ALA A 45 -6.33 8.88 -27.00
N ASN A 46 -5.87 7.64 -27.10
CA ASN A 46 -5.08 7.18 -28.24
C ASN A 46 -5.84 7.28 -29.57
N VAL A 47 -7.12 6.86 -29.58
CA VAL A 47 -8.00 7.00 -30.77
C VAL A 47 -8.22 8.48 -31.11
N ALA A 48 -8.53 9.30 -30.11
CA ALA A 48 -8.78 10.73 -30.31
C ALA A 48 -7.56 11.47 -30.87
N ILE A 49 -6.37 11.22 -30.32
CA ILE A 49 -5.11 11.83 -30.81
C ILE A 49 -4.80 11.32 -32.22
N GLY A 50 -4.99 10.02 -32.48
CA GLY A 50 -4.78 9.43 -33.80
C GLY A 50 -5.69 9.99 -34.90
N ALA A 51 -6.87 10.50 -34.52
CA ALA A 51 -7.81 11.17 -35.41
C ALA A 51 -7.61 12.71 -35.48
N SER A 52 -6.70 13.27 -34.69
CA SER A 52 -6.44 14.72 -34.61
C SER A 52 -5.31 15.17 -35.54
N GLU A 53 -5.16 16.49 -35.68
CA GLU A 53 -4.02 17.15 -36.35
C GLU A 53 -2.67 16.92 -35.64
N TYR A 54 -2.68 16.36 -34.42
CA TYR A 54 -1.49 16.06 -33.63
C TYR A 54 -0.99 14.62 -33.76
N LYS A 55 -1.53 13.84 -34.72
CA LYS A 55 -1.19 12.42 -34.93
C LYS A 55 0.33 12.14 -34.97
N GLN A 56 1.13 13.05 -35.52
CA GLN A 56 2.60 12.92 -35.56
C GLN A 56 3.25 12.81 -34.16
N TYR A 57 2.60 13.33 -33.11
CA TYR A 57 3.09 13.26 -31.74
C TYR A 57 2.44 12.15 -30.90
N GLN A 58 1.54 11.35 -31.50
CA GLN A 58 0.71 10.38 -30.79
C GLN A 58 1.52 9.47 -29.85
N GLN A 59 2.63 8.90 -30.31
CA GLN A 59 3.45 8.01 -29.49
C GLN A 59 4.05 8.73 -28.27
N LEU A 60 4.60 9.93 -28.47
CA LEU A 60 5.19 10.72 -27.39
C LEU A 60 4.11 11.17 -26.39
N THR A 61 2.96 11.65 -26.90
CA THR A 61 1.83 12.05 -26.07
C THR A 61 1.29 10.89 -25.25
N MET A 62 1.12 9.70 -25.84
CA MET A 62 0.65 8.52 -25.12
C MET A 62 1.65 8.03 -24.08
N ALA A 63 2.96 8.09 -24.36
CA ALA A 63 3.98 7.77 -23.37
C ALA A 63 3.92 8.73 -22.18
N ALA A 64 3.81 10.03 -22.44
CA ALA A 64 3.68 11.05 -21.39
C ALA A 64 2.38 10.87 -20.57
N LEU A 65 1.25 10.60 -21.23
CA LEU A 65 -0.02 10.30 -20.57
C LEU A 65 0.06 9.05 -19.71
N GLY A 66 0.70 7.98 -20.19
CA GLY A 66 0.89 6.74 -19.41
C GLY A 66 1.68 7.00 -18.14
N VAL A 67 2.78 7.75 -18.22
CA VAL A 67 3.55 8.17 -17.04
C VAL A 67 2.70 9.06 -16.11
N GLY A 68 1.97 10.03 -16.67
CA GLY A 68 1.10 10.93 -15.91
C GLY A 68 0.01 10.18 -15.14
N VAL A 69 -0.64 9.19 -15.76
CA VAL A 69 -1.63 8.33 -15.11
C VAL A 69 -0.99 7.48 -14.02
N GLN A 70 0.16 6.86 -14.30
CA GLN A 70 0.84 6.01 -13.31
C GLN A 70 1.21 6.81 -12.06
N TYR A 71 1.87 7.97 -12.21
CA TYR A 71 2.38 8.75 -11.09
C TYR A 71 1.35 9.72 -10.48
N GLY A 72 0.36 10.15 -11.26
CA GLY A 72 -0.66 11.10 -10.83
C GLY A 72 -1.94 10.45 -10.31
N VAL A 73 -2.22 9.19 -10.68
CA VAL A 73 -3.46 8.50 -10.31
C VAL A 73 -3.19 7.17 -9.63
N ILE A 74 -2.50 6.24 -10.31
CA ILE A 74 -2.37 4.85 -9.84
C ILE A 74 -1.53 4.76 -8.56
N LEU A 75 -0.32 5.37 -8.54
CA LEU A 75 0.56 5.32 -7.37
C LEU A 75 -0.02 6.06 -6.15
N PRO A 76 -0.55 7.30 -6.27
CA PRO A 76 -1.19 7.97 -5.15
C PRO A 76 -2.37 7.17 -4.58
N TYR A 77 -3.21 6.59 -5.45
CA TYR A 77 -4.33 5.76 -5.00
C TYR A 77 -3.86 4.51 -4.24
N GLY A 78 -2.84 3.82 -4.77
CA GLY A 78 -2.22 2.69 -4.09
C GLY A 78 -1.71 3.06 -2.69
N ARG A 79 -1.06 4.22 -2.54
CA ARG A 79 -0.58 4.71 -1.23
C ARG A 79 -1.71 4.94 -0.24
N THR A 80 -2.84 5.48 -0.69
CA THR A 80 -4.04 5.67 0.16
C THR A 80 -4.55 4.33 0.70
N GLN A 81 -4.68 3.33 -0.16
CA GLN A 81 -5.13 1.99 0.24
C GLN A 81 -4.18 1.32 1.25
N GLU A 82 -2.87 1.53 1.09
CA GLU A 82 -1.91 1.01 2.06
C GLU A 82 -2.03 1.71 3.42
N SER A 83 -2.24 3.04 3.44
CA SER A 83 -2.46 3.78 4.68
C SER A 83 -3.75 3.34 5.39
N GLU A 84 -4.81 3.05 4.63
CA GLU A 84 -6.04 2.47 5.17
C GLU A 84 -5.79 1.08 5.75
N ALA A 85 -5.09 0.20 5.02
CA ALA A 85 -4.75 -1.13 5.48
C ALA A 85 -3.87 -1.12 6.75
N ASP A 86 -2.92 -0.18 6.85
CA ASP A 86 -2.11 0.05 8.05
C ASP A 86 -2.99 0.45 9.26
N ILE A 87 -3.92 1.40 9.07
CA ILE A 87 -4.79 1.88 10.15
C ILE A 87 -5.73 0.78 10.64
N VAL A 88 -6.48 0.18 9.72
CA VAL A 88 -7.48 -0.85 10.02
C VAL A 88 -6.80 -2.12 10.55
N GLY A 89 -5.67 -2.50 9.98
CA GLY A 89 -4.87 -3.63 10.44
C GLY A 89 -4.34 -3.42 11.86
N LEU A 90 -3.86 -2.22 12.19
CA LEU A 90 -3.44 -1.86 13.54
C LEU A 90 -4.59 -1.97 14.54
N GLU A 91 -5.79 -1.51 14.18
CA GLU A 91 -6.97 -1.66 15.03
C GLU A 91 -7.31 -3.13 15.28
N TYR A 92 -7.30 -3.97 14.26
CA TYR A 92 -7.61 -5.39 14.43
C TYR A 92 -6.55 -6.12 15.25
N MET A 93 -5.28 -5.83 15.00
CA MET A 93 -4.16 -6.32 15.80
C MET A 93 -4.35 -5.96 17.29
N ALA A 94 -4.68 -4.70 17.58
CA ALA A 94 -4.90 -4.23 18.94
C ALA A 94 -6.13 -4.87 19.60
N LYS A 95 -7.25 -4.97 18.85
CA LYS A 95 -8.49 -5.65 19.29
C LYS A 95 -8.25 -7.13 19.60
N ALA A 96 -7.32 -7.77 18.88
CA ALA A 96 -6.93 -9.16 19.12
C ALA A 96 -5.92 -9.34 20.28
N GLY A 97 -5.49 -8.26 20.93
CA GLY A 97 -4.58 -8.29 22.09
C GLY A 97 -3.09 -8.32 21.75
N PHE A 98 -2.71 -8.14 20.48
CA PHE A 98 -1.31 -8.01 20.07
C PHE A 98 -0.82 -6.57 20.24
N ASN A 99 0.50 -6.37 20.37
CA ASN A 99 1.11 -5.07 20.63
C ASN A 99 1.27 -4.22 19.35
N PRO A 100 0.49 -3.13 19.15
CA PRO A 100 0.51 -2.33 17.92
C PRO A 100 1.87 -1.65 17.65
N ASN A 101 2.67 -1.41 18.69
CA ASN A 101 4.00 -0.82 18.57
C ASN A 101 4.97 -1.69 17.76
N GLN A 102 4.70 -3.00 17.66
CA GLN A 102 5.53 -3.92 16.88
C GLN A 102 5.40 -3.70 15.37
N SER A 103 4.35 -3.00 14.90
CA SER A 103 4.26 -2.57 13.50
C SER A 103 5.42 -1.65 13.10
N VAL A 104 5.82 -0.71 13.98
CA VAL A 104 6.93 0.21 13.73
C VAL A 104 8.25 -0.56 13.58
N ASP A 105 8.47 -1.57 14.42
CA ASP A 105 9.67 -2.39 14.36
C ASP A 105 9.68 -3.32 13.14
N LEU A 106 8.53 -3.84 12.71
CA LEU A 106 8.38 -4.55 11.43
C LEU A 106 8.83 -3.65 10.26
N TRP A 107 8.40 -2.39 10.22
CA TRP A 107 8.78 -1.45 9.17
C TRP A 107 10.28 -1.10 9.20
N LYS A 108 10.87 -0.97 10.39
CA LYS A 108 12.33 -0.84 10.53
C LYS A 108 13.06 -2.08 10.01
N ASN A 109 12.56 -3.29 10.31
CA ASN A 109 13.13 -4.53 9.78
C ASN A 109 13.07 -4.55 8.25
N MET A 110 11.97 -4.10 7.66
CA MET A 110 11.85 -4.04 6.20
C MET A 110 12.82 -3.05 5.57
N SER A 111 12.94 -1.85 6.15
CA SER A 111 13.89 -0.83 5.68
C SER A 111 15.35 -1.31 5.78
N ALA A 112 15.69 -2.02 6.87
CA ALA A 112 17.01 -2.63 7.00
C ALA A 112 17.24 -3.73 5.95
N ALA A 113 16.22 -4.57 5.68
CA ALA A 113 16.30 -5.63 4.68
C ALA A 113 16.43 -5.11 3.24
N SER A 114 15.96 -3.89 2.96
CA SER A 114 16.11 -3.23 1.67
C SER A 114 17.40 -2.40 1.54
N GLY A 115 18.31 -2.47 2.53
CA GLY A 115 19.57 -1.74 2.52
C GLY A 115 19.42 -0.23 2.76
N GLY A 116 18.33 0.21 3.39
CA GLY A 116 18.03 1.63 3.65
C GLY A 116 17.53 2.41 2.44
N ALA A 117 17.59 1.82 1.24
CA ALA A 117 16.84 2.28 0.08
C ALA A 117 15.39 1.79 0.20
N GLN A 118 14.41 2.53 -0.36
CA GLN A 118 13.10 1.95 -0.65
C GLN A 118 13.34 0.64 -1.41
N PRO A 119 12.77 -0.51 -0.97
CA PRO A 119 12.88 -1.72 -1.78
C PRO A 119 12.46 -1.35 -3.20
N PRO A 120 13.21 -1.79 -4.24
CA PRO A 120 12.75 -1.62 -5.61
C PRO A 120 11.28 -2.08 -5.65
N GLU A 121 10.38 -1.33 -6.30
CA GLU A 121 8.94 -1.70 -6.36
C GLU A 121 8.73 -3.18 -6.72
N PHE A 122 9.67 -3.76 -7.48
CA PHE A 122 9.78 -5.18 -7.79
C PHE A 122 9.80 -6.15 -6.59
N PHE A 123 10.14 -5.72 -5.38
CA PHE A 123 10.28 -6.56 -4.18
C PHE A 123 9.22 -6.31 -3.09
N SER A 124 8.36 -5.31 -3.26
CA SER A 124 7.25 -5.06 -2.33
C SER A 124 5.95 -4.79 -3.06
N THR A 125 4.99 -5.70 -2.92
CA THR A 125 3.58 -5.42 -3.17
C THR A 125 3.06 -4.27 -2.28
N HIS A 126 3.78 -3.97 -1.20
CA HIS A 126 3.52 -2.91 -0.21
C HIS A 126 4.73 -1.97 -0.13
N PRO A 127 4.92 -1.04 -1.07
CA PRO A 127 6.05 -0.12 -1.02
C PRO A 127 5.96 0.75 0.24
N SER A 128 7.09 0.97 0.89
CA SER A 128 7.15 1.92 1.99
C SER A 128 6.96 3.34 1.44
N HIS A 129 6.37 4.24 2.21
CA HIS A 129 6.49 5.67 1.97
C HIS A 129 7.22 6.31 3.14
N SER A 130 7.90 7.44 2.88
CA SER A 130 8.72 8.13 3.87
C SER A 130 7.95 8.52 5.14
N THR A 131 6.62 8.61 5.07
CA THR A 131 5.76 8.97 6.19
C THR A 131 5.22 7.77 6.98
N ARG A 132 5.35 6.53 6.50
CA ARG A 132 4.60 5.38 7.05
C ARG A 132 4.83 5.15 8.54
N ILE A 133 6.09 5.21 9.01
CA ILE A 133 6.41 5.06 10.44
C ILE A 133 5.73 6.16 11.27
N LYS A 134 5.74 7.40 10.79
CA LYS A 134 5.10 8.53 11.46
C LYS A 134 3.58 8.34 11.52
N ASP A 135 2.99 7.86 10.42
CA ASP A 135 1.55 7.63 10.33
C ASP A 135 1.11 6.49 11.26
N LEU A 136 1.87 5.39 11.31
CA LEU A 136 1.65 4.30 12.27
C LEU A 136 1.73 4.78 13.72
N GLN A 137 2.77 5.54 14.07
CA GLN A 137 2.91 6.12 15.41
C GLN A 137 1.73 7.03 15.77
N ALA A 138 1.29 7.87 14.84
CA ALA A 138 0.14 8.75 15.04
C ALA A 138 -1.16 7.94 15.22
N THR A 139 -1.34 6.85 14.48
CA THR A 139 -2.48 5.95 14.62
C THR A 139 -2.46 5.21 15.94
N ILE A 140 -1.32 4.64 16.34
CA ILE A 140 -1.16 3.92 17.62
C ILE A 140 -1.57 4.81 18.80
N ASN A 141 -1.19 6.09 18.78
CA ASN A 141 -1.53 7.04 19.84
C ASN A 141 -3.04 7.35 19.93
N LYS A 142 -3.81 7.07 18.88
CA LYS A 142 -5.26 7.25 18.83
C LYS A 142 -6.04 5.96 19.10
N LEU A 143 -5.37 4.81 19.15
CA LEU A 143 -6.04 3.54 19.39
C LEU A 143 -6.69 3.52 20.78
N PRO A 144 -7.90 2.97 20.91
CA PRO A 144 -8.48 2.68 22.21
C PRO A 144 -7.58 1.75 23.02
N LYS A 145 -7.63 1.87 24.35
CA LYS A 145 -6.98 0.89 25.24
C LYS A 145 -7.79 -0.40 25.23
N TYR A 146 -7.36 -1.37 24.44
CA TYR A 146 -7.94 -2.72 24.47
C TYR A 146 -7.36 -3.48 25.67
N ASN A 147 -8.22 -3.85 26.62
CA ASN A 147 -7.84 -4.71 27.74
C ASN A 147 -8.08 -6.18 27.37
N VAL A 148 -7.35 -6.66 26.36
CA VAL A 148 -7.45 -8.01 25.83
C VAL A 148 -6.15 -8.74 26.16
N LYS A 149 -6.25 -9.96 26.68
CA LYS A 149 -5.08 -10.79 26.97
C LYS A 149 -4.44 -11.20 25.65
N ALA A 150 -3.15 -10.91 25.50
CA ALA A 150 -2.40 -11.34 24.33
C ALA A 150 -2.51 -12.86 24.12
N PRO A 151 -2.78 -13.32 22.89
CA PRO A 151 -2.80 -14.74 22.58
C PRO A 151 -1.41 -15.34 22.77
N LYS A 152 -1.38 -16.61 23.19
CA LYS A 152 -0.14 -17.39 23.28
C LYS A 152 0.06 -18.13 21.96
N CYS A 153 0.75 -17.51 21.01
CA CYS A 153 1.10 -18.14 19.75
C CYS A 153 2.51 -18.75 19.88
N GLY A 154 2.62 -19.86 20.63
CA GLY A 154 3.88 -20.59 20.84
C GLY A 154 4.57 -20.28 22.15
#